data_AF-A0A0L0EYM7-F1
#
_entry.id   AF-A0A0L0EYM7-F1
#
_cell.length_a   1.000
_cell.length_b   1.000
_cell.length_c   1.000
_cell.angle_alpha   90.00
_cell.angle_beta   90.00
_cell.angle_gamma   90.00
#
_symmetry.space_group_name_H-M   'P 1'
#
loop_
_entity.id
_entity.type
_entity.pdbx_description
1 polymer ?
#
loop_
_entity_poly.entity_id
_entity_poly.type
_entity_poly.pdbx_seq_one_letter_code
_entity_poly.pdbx_strand_id
1 'polypeptide(L)'
;MMNYLYSSSIDSEEVEDPSLDEMSIDVSLGTVERLNKYVQSTLFLHRLYVVKDISESIRTVEYDTVVSDILPVLMQLAADAEPLIREPLMQELPKMAEHLMSSNGPDCYTHVRDTIFPILYKHLLDDVEK
;
A
#
# COMPACT_ATOMS: atom_id res chain seq x y z
N MET A 1 54.22 -14.74 -13.52
CA MET A 1 53.01 -14.95 -14.31
C MET A 1 51.90 -15.26 -13.30
N MET A 2 51.06 -14.27 -12.98
CA MET A 2 50.04 -14.33 -11.93
C MET A 2 48.78 -15.04 -12.46
N ASN A 3 48.39 -16.16 -11.86
CA ASN A 3 47.09 -16.79 -12.09
C ASN A 3 46.07 -16.20 -11.11
N TYR A 4 45.27 -15.25 -11.59
CA TYR A 4 44.02 -14.88 -10.94
C TYR A 4 42.91 -15.82 -11.44
N LEU A 5 42.64 -16.89 -10.69
CA LEU A 5 41.38 -17.61 -10.82
C LEU A 5 40.41 -17.04 -9.79
N TYR A 6 39.76 -15.94 -10.17
CA TYR A 6 38.52 -15.50 -9.53
C TYR A 6 37.42 -16.46 -9.99
N SER A 7 37.21 -17.53 -9.22
CA SER A 7 35.99 -18.34 -9.32
C SER A 7 34.87 -17.59 -8.62
N SER A 8 34.31 -16.56 -9.27
CA SER A 8 33.02 -16.02 -8.88
C SER A 8 31.92 -16.80 -9.61
N SER A 9 31.55 -17.95 -9.07
CA SER A 9 30.22 -18.50 -9.30
C SER A 9 29.25 -17.64 -8.48
N ILE A 10 28.89 -16.49 -9.04
CA ILE A 10 27.66 -15.82 -8.68
C ILE A 10 26.59 -16.73 -9.29
N ASP A 11 25.96 -17.56 -8.45
CA ASP A 11 24.64 -18.09 -8.78
C ASP A 11 23.75 -16.86 -8.99
N SER A 12 23.57 -16.49 -10.26
CA SER A 12 22.47 -15.63 -10.64
C SER A 12 21.22 -16.45 -10.38
N GLU A 13 20.58 -16.26 -9.22
CA GLU A 13 19.19 -16.68 -9.04
C GLU A 13 18.42 -16.14 -10.24
N GLU A 14 17.99 -17.04 -11.14
CA GLU A 14 17.10 -16.69 -12.24
C GLU A 14 15.81 -16.21 -11.59
N VAL A 15 15.65 -14.89 -11.50
CA VAL A 15 14.38 -14.28 -11.09
C VAL A 15 13.43 -14.55 -12.25
N GLU A 16 12.65 -15.63 -12.16
CA GLU A 16 11.57 -15.88 -13.11
C GLU A 16 10.59 -14.72 -13.03
N ASP A 17 10.32 -14.10 -14.18
CA ASP A 17 9.30 -13.07 -14.28
C ASP A 17 7.93 -13.69 -13.92
N PRO A 18 7.11 -13.01 -13.09
CA PRO A 18 5.80 -13.50 -12.71
C PRO A 18 4.92 -13.75 -13.94
N SER A 19 4.14 -14.82 -13.91
CA SER A 19 3.20 -15.11 -14.99
C SER A 19 2.08 -14.06 -15.07
N LEU A 20 1.43 -13.95 -16.24
CA LEU A 20 0.27 -13.05 -16.41
C LEU A 20 -0.86 -13.37 -15.42
N ASP A 21 -1.06 -14.65 -15.13
CA ASP A 21 -2.08 -15.12 -14.19
C ASP A 21 -1.71 -14.71 -12.75
N GLU A 22 -0.45 -14.78 -12.37
CA GLU A 22 0.03 -14.34 -11.06
C GLU A 22 -0.08 -12.83 -10.86
N MET A 23 0.05 -12.02 -11.93
CA MET A 23 -0.14 -10.57 -11.88
C MET A 23 -1.61 -10.14 -11.90
N SER A 24 -2.53 -11.10 -12.09
CA SER A 24 -3.96 -10.80 -12.23
C SER A 24 -4.63 -10.52 -10.88
N ILE A 25 -5.60 -9.60 -10.91
CA ILE A 25 -6.43 -9.31 -9.75
C ILE A 25 -7.66 -10.23 -9.78
N ASP A 26 -7.83 -10.97 -8.70
CA ASP A 26 -8.97 -11.84 -8.46
C ASP A 26 -10.19 -10.99 -8.10
N VAL A 27 -10.99 -10.70 -9.11
CA VAL A 27 -12.23 -9.91 -8.99
C VAL A 27 -13.37 -10.68 -8.32
N SER A 28 -13.21 -11.98 -8.05
CA SER A 28 -14.22 -12.77 -7.34
C SER A 28 -14.23 -12.53 -5.83
N LEU A 29 -13.15 -11.96 -5.29
CA LEU A 29 -13.01 -11.62 -3.87
C LEU A 29 -13.78 -10.36 -3.50
N GLY A 30 -14.27 -10.33 -2.26
CA GLY A 30 -14.87 -9.12 -1.67
C GLY A 30 -13.83 -8.01 -1.47
N THR A 31 -14.27 -6.76 -1.35
CA THR A 31 -13.38 -5.57 -1.24
C THR A 31 -12.29 -5.74 -0.17
N VAL A 32 -12.67 -6.10 1.05
CA VAL A 32 -11.74 -6.24 2.19
C VAL A 32 -10.80 -7.42 2.00
N GLU A 33 -11.32 -8.56 1.54
CA GLU A 33 -10.52 -9.76 1.29
C GLU A 33 -9.47 -9.51 0.21
N ARG A 34 -9.86 -8.83 -0.87
CA ARG A 34 -8.97 -8.42 -1.96
C ARG A 34 -7.87 -7.49 -1.45
N LEU A 35 -8.23 -6.48 -0.67
CA LEU A 35 -7.28 -5.52 -0.09
C LEU A 35 -6.25 -6.22 0.80
N ASN A 36 -6.71 -7.07 1.72
CA ASN A 36 -5.83 -7.83 2.63
C ASN A 36 -4.93 -8.82 1.88
N LYS A 37 -5.42 -9.48 0.84
CA LYS A 37 -4.63 -10.39 -0.01
C LYS A 37 -3.51 -9.63 -0.71
N TYR A 38 -3.84 -8.51 -1.36
CA TYR A 38 -2.91 -7.85 -2.28
C TYR A 38 -1.96 -6.86 -1.61
N VAL A 39 -2.29 -6.31 -0.43
CA VAL A 39 -1.38 -5.44 0.32
C VAL A 39 -0.13 -6.21 0.81
N GLN A 40 -0.27 -7.50 1.09
CA GLN A 40 0.82 -8.35 1.58
C GLN A 40 1.61 -9.04 0.44
N SER A 41 1.22 -8.81 -0.80
CA SER A 41 1.85 -9.43 -1.97
C SER A 41 3.29 -8.95 -2.17
N THR A 42 4.19 -9.86 -2.50
CA THR A 42 5.57 -9.53 -2.91
C THR A 42 5.60 -8.80 -4.25
N LEU A 43 4.61 -9.07 -5.13
CA LEU A 43 4.45 -8.40 -6.41
C LEU A 43 4.06 -6.93 -6.22
N PHE A 44 4.91 -6.04 -6.74
CA PHE A 44 4.70 -4.60 -6.72
C PHE A 44 3.35 -4.20 -7.34
N LEU A 45 2.96 -4.81 -8.46
CA LEU A 45 1.72 -4.47 -9.18
C LEU A 45 0.46 -4.68 -8.31
N HIS A 46 0.45 -5.71 -7.47
CA HIS A 46 -0.66 -5.96 -6.55
C HIS A 46 -0.78 -4.88 -5.47
N ARG A 47 0.35 -4.48 -4.87
CA ARG A 47 0.33 -3.41 -3.86
C ARG A 47 -0.03 -2.08 -4.48
N LEU A 48 0.43 -1.81 -5.71
CA LEU A 48 0.07 -0.61 -6.46
C LEU A 48 -1.42 -0.58 -6.79
N TYR A 49 -2.01 -1.73 -7.15
CA TYR A 49 -3.44 -1.87 -7.32
C TYR A 49 -4.19 -1.48 -6.05
N VAL A 50 -3.79 -2.02 -4.89
CA VAL A 50 -4.41 -1.68 -3.60
C VAL A 50 -4.35 -0.18 -3.33
N VAL A 51 -3.19 0.45 -3.48
CA VAL A 51 -3.07 1.91 -3.28
C VAL A 51 -4.04 2.68 -4.17
N LYS A 52 -4.13 2.33 -5.46
CA LYS A 52 -5.00 3.06 -6.40
C LYS A 52 -6.48 2.84 -6.17
N ASP A 53 -6.88 1.72 -5.56
CA ASP A 53 -8.28 1.34 -5.34
C ASP A 53 -8.78 1.69 -3.93
N ILE A 54 -7.90 2.06 -3.00
CA ILE A 54 -8.24 2.13 -1.56
C ILE A 54 -9.29 3.19 -1.22
N SER A 55 -9.26 4.36 -1.86
CA SER A 55 -10.23 5.43 -1.59
C SER A 55 -11.61 5.14 -2.16
N GLU A 56 -11.70 4.31 -3.20
CA GLU A 56 -12.97 3.81 -3.72
C GLU A 56 -13.46 2.62 -2.91
N SER A 57 -12.55 1.75 -2.47
CA SER A 57 -12.84 0.61 -1.61
C SER A 57 -13.57 1.03 -0.33
N ILE A 58 -13.12 2.09 0.35
CA ILE A 58 -13.79 2.56 1.58
C ILE A 58 -15.23 3.05 1.35
N ARG A 59 -15.58 3.48 0.13
CA ARG A 59 -16.95 3.94 -0.19
C ARG A 59 -17.94 2.79 -0.32
N THR A 60 -17.44 1.56 -0.44
CA THR A 60 -18.23 0.34 -0.68
C THR A 60 -18.47 -0.50 0.58
N VAL A 61 -17.91 -0.07 1.71
CA VAL A 61 -17.98 -0.81 2.98
C VAL A 61 -18.49 0.09 4.10
N GLU A 62 -18.99 -0.53 5.16
CA GLU A 62 -19.45 0.20 6.36
C GLU A 62 -18.28 0.84 7.11
N TYR A 63 -18.58 1.93 7.82
CA TYR A 63 -17.59 2.71 8.57
C TYR A 63 -16.73 1.85 9.52
N ASP A 64 -17.38 0.95 10.28
CA ASP A 64 -16.68 0.07 11.23
C ASP A 64 -15.63 -0.79 10.53
N THR A 65 -15.95 -1.31 9.34
CA THR A 65 -15.03 -2.09 8.49
C THR A 65 -13.86 -1.24 7.98
N VAL A 66 -14.10 0.02 7.63
CA VAL A 66 -13.00 0.94 7.25
C VAL A 66 -12.03 1.09 8.41
N VAL A 67 -12.55 1.27 9.63
CA VAL A 67 -11.74 1.48 10.84
C VAL A 67 -10.99 0.20 11.23
N SER A 68 -11.64 -0.96 11.22
CA SER A 68 -11.03 -2.22 11.67
C SER A 68 -10.05 -2.82 10.67
N ASP A 69 -10.34 -2.72 9.37
CA ASP A 69 -9.63 -3.49 8.35
C ASP A 69 -8.79 -2.63 7.40
N ILE A 70 -9.26 -1.41 7.07
CA ILE A 70 -8.61 -0.60 6.02
C ILE A 70 -7.62 0.41 6.61
N LEU A 71 -7.95 1.08 7.71
CA LEU A 71 -7.02 2.02 8.35
C LEU A 71 -5.67 1.39 8.76
N PRO A 72 -5.61 0.17 9.33
CA PRO A 72 -4.33 -0.47 9.64
C PRO A 72 -3.43 -0.69 8.43
N VAL A 73 -4.03 -0.91 7.25
CA VAL A 73 -3.31 -1.14 5.99
C VAL A 73 -2.60 0.12 5.50
N LEU A 74 -3.09 1.31 5.83
CA LEU A 74 -2.45 2.57 5.45
C LEU A 74 -1.02 2.69 5.97
N MET A 75 -0.78 2.23 7.20
CA MET A 75 0.56 2.27 7.81
C MET A 75 1.53 1.33 7.08
N GLN A 76 1.05 0.17 6.61
CA GLN A 76 1.85 -0.76 5.82
C GLN A 76 2.22 -0.14 4.47
N LEU A 77 1.27 0.46 3.77
CA LEU A 77 1.50 1.10 2.47
C LEU A 77 2.39 2.35 2.58
N ALA A 78 2.24 3.13 3.65
CA ALA A 78 3.09 4.29 3.91
C ALA A 78 4.55 3.91 4.20
N ALA A 79 4.78 2.69 4.70
CA ALA A 79 6.09 2.13 4.99
C ALA A 79 6.62 1.22 3.87
N ASP A 80 5.93 1.12 2.73
CA ASP A 80 6.37 0.28 1.60
C ASP A 80 7.77 0.67 1.15
N ALA A 81 8.58 -0.30 0.72
CA ALA A 81 9.94 -0.04 0.25
C ALA A 81 9.95 0.85 -1.00
N GLU A 82 8.94 0.70 -1.86
CA GLU A 82 8.88 1.33 -3.17
C GLU A 82 8.28 2.74 -3.11
N PRO A 83 9.01 3.79 -3.54
CA PRO A 83 8.45 5.14 -3.65
C PRO A 83 7.18 5.20 -4.50
N LEU A 84 7.10 4.37 -5.54
CA LEU A 84 5.96 4.26 -6.44
C LEU A 84 4.68 3.69 -5.76
N ILE A 85 4.77 3.18 -4.54
CA ILE A 85 3.63 2.82 -3.69
C ILE A 85 3.30 3.98 -2.74
N ARG A 86 4.32 4.56 -2.10
CA ARG A 86 4.16 5.64 -1.12
C ARG A 86 3.63 6.93 -1.73
N GLU A 87 4.10 7.34 -2.89
CA GLU A 87 3.71 8.60 -3.53
C GLU A 87 2.23 8.62 -3.95
N PRO A 88 1.70 7.59 -4.65
CA PRO A 88 0.27 7.58 -4.97
C PRO A 88 -0.61 7.51 -3.72
N LEU A 89 -0.17 6.86 -2.64
CA LEU A 89 -0.92 6.83 -1.38
C LEU A 89 -1.20 8.24 -0.86
N MET A 90 -0.26 9.17 -0.99
CA MET A 90 -0.46 10.56 -0.55
C MET A 90 -1.57 11.28 -1.30
N GLN A 91 -1.87 10.86 -2.53
CA GLN A 91 -2.97 11.40 -3.32
C GLN A 91 -4.32 10.81 -2.90
N GLU A 92 -4.33 9.61 -2.31
CA GLU A 92 -5.54 8.94 -1.85
C GLU A 92 -5.92 9.33 -0.41
N LEU A 93 -4.94 9.57 0.46
CA LEU A 93 -5.17 9.91 1.87
C LEU A 93 -6.14 11.09 2.10
N PRO A 94 -6.06 12.22 1.36
CA PRO A 94 -7.03 13.31 1.50
C PRO A 94 -8.46 12.89 1.15
N LYS A 95 -8.64 12.07 0.12
CA LYS A 95 -9.96 11.55 -0.30
C LYS A 95 -10.54 10.63 0.76
N MET A 96 -9.69 9.82 1.39
CA MET A 96 -10.09 8.96 2.49
C MET A 96 -10.50 9.75 3.73
N ALA A 97 -9.73 10.78 4.07
CA ALA A 97 -10.07 11.69 5.17
C ALA A 97 -11.41 12.39 4.92
N GLU A 98 -11.64 12.90 3.71
CA GLU A 98 -12.91 13.52 3.32
C GLU A 98 -14.09 12.55 3.47
N HIS A 99 -13.93 11.30 3.00
CA HIS A 99 -14.97 10.28 3.14
C HIS A 99 -15.28 9.96 4.60
N LEU A 100 -14.25 9.72 5.44
CA LEU A 100 -14.42 9.45 6.87
C LEU A 100 -15.14 10.62 7.57
N MET A 101 -14.74 11.85 7.28
CA MET A 101 -15.38 13.05 7.85
C MET A 101 -16.84 13.21 7.38
N SER A 102 -17.15 12.81 6.15
CA SER A 102 -18.51 12.90 5.58
C SER A 102 -19.45 11.79 6.07
N SER A 103 -18.90 10.65 6.49
CA SER A 103 -19.68 9.49 6.95
C SER A 103 -20.40 9.72 8.29
N ASN A 104 -20.07 10.78 9.02
CA ASN A 104 -20.52 11.05 10.40
C ASN A 104 -20.31 9.85 11.36
N GLY A 105 -19.33 8.99 11.07
CA GLY A 105 -18.98 7.88 11.94
C GLY A 105 -18.47 8.35 13.31
N PRO A 106 -18.66 7.54 14.36
CA PRO A 106 -18.14 7.86 15.69
C PRO A 106 -16.61 8.03 15.62
N ASP A 107 -16.10 9.07 16.26
CA ASP A 107 -14.66 9.34 16.34
C ASP A 107 -13.94 9.53 14.99
N CYS A 108 -14.65 9.87 13.90
CA CYS A 108 -14.05 10.03 12.57
C CYS A 108 -12.87 11.01 12.56
N TYR A 109 -13.00 12.12 13.26
CA TYR A 109 -11.91 13.09 13.44
C TYR A 109 -10.69 12.46 14.13
N THR A 110 -10.92 11.68 15.18
CA THR A 110 -9.86 10.97 15.92
C THR A 110 -9.14 9.98 15.01
N HIS A 111 -9.86 9.19 14.22
CA HIS A 111 -9.25 8.24 13.27
C HIS A 111 -8.43 8.93 12.18
N VAL A 112 -8.92 10.04 11.62
CA VAL A 112 -8.18 10.85 10.65
C VAL A 112 -6.92 11.46 11.30
N ARG A 113 -7.06 12.06 12.49
CA ARG A 113 -5.98 12.67 13.25
C ARG A 113 -4.90 11.67 13.66
N ASP A 114 -5.29 10.46 14.05
CA ASP A 114 -4.36 9.49 14.64
C ASP A 114 -3.77 8.52 13.60
N THR A 115 -4.37 8.45 12.40
CA THR A 115 -3.89 7.56 11.32
C THR A 115 -3.40 8.33 10.10
N ILE A 116 -4.23 9.18 9.50
CA ILE A 116 -3.93 9.81 8.21
C ILE A 116 -2.93 10.97 8.37
N PHE A 117 -3.15 11.84 9.36
CA PHE A 117 -2.28 12.99 9.60
C PHE A 117 -0.82 12.61 9.88
N PRO A 118 -0.50 11.61 10.72
CA PRO A 118 0.87 11.20 10.97
C PRO A 118 1.59 10.72 9.71
N ILE A 119 0.88 10.00 8.83
CA ILE A 119 1.43 9.54 7.55
C ILE A 119 1.79 10.74 6.66
N LEU A 120 0.84 11.66 6.46
CA LEU A 120 1.05 12.87 5.65
C LEU A 120 2.17 13.74 6.23
N TYR A 121 2.16 13.96 7.54
CA TYR A 121 3.17 14.77 8.22
C TYR A 121 4.57 14.17 8.07
N LYS A 122 4.72 12.86 8.27
CA LYS A 122 6.00 12.18 8.07
C LYS A 122 6.48 12.33 6.63
N HIS A 123 5.62 12.10 5.65
CA HIS A 123 5.98 12.23 4.25
C HIS A 123 6.44 13.65 3.89
N LEU A 124 5.72 14.68 4.37
CA LEU A 124 6.10 16.08 4.15
C LEU A 124 7.46 16.43 4.74
N LEU A 125 7.88 15.80 5.84
CA LEU A 125 9.20 16.00 6.43
C LEU A 125 10.29 15.23 5.67
N ASP A 126 10.02 13.99 5.26
CA ASP A 126 10.97 13.15 4.53
C ASP A 126 11.35 13.75 3.15
N ASP A 127 10.44 14.51 2.53
CA ASP A 127 10.68 15.22 1.26
C ASP A 127 11.46 16.54 1.43
N VAL A 128 11.57 17.06 2.66
CA VAL A 128 12.37 18.27 2.96
C VAL A 128 13.86 17.96 3.13
N GLU A 129 14.19 16.70 3.43
CA GLU A 129 15.57 16.25 3.71
C GLU A 129 16.28 15.58 2.51
N LYS A 130 15.67 15.58 1.32
CA LYS A 130 16.27 15.08 0.06
C LYS A 130 16.66 16.21 -0.88
#